data_AF-A0A7S4MW29-F1
#
_entry.id   AF-A0A7S4MW29-F1
#
_cell.length_a   1.000
_cell.length_b   1.000
_cell.length_c   1.000
_cell.angle_alpha   90.00
_cell.angle_beta   90.00
_cell.angle_gamma   90.00
#
_symmetry.space_group_name_H-M   'P 1'
#
loop_
_entity.id
_entity.type
_entity.pdbx_description
1 polymer ?
#
loop_
_entity_poly.entity_id
_entity_poly.type
_entity_poly.pdbx_seq_one_letter_code
_entity_poly.pdbx_strand_id
1 'polypeptide(L)'
;SLLEAAIITWTKQIKNVLKQDPESELKAGRHPTPDVEIEFWKNKANNLNSIFEQLQGKRIRRVLRALDQAKSTYCTTFARLCKEVFAARLEANDNMKHLHTLEDSFNKLNANDDFPRLQELFRPMLHILLLIWKNSKYYNTPARFVVLM
;
A
#
# COMPACT_ATOMS: atom_id res chain seq x y z
N SER A 1 13.91 29.11 2.44
CA SER A 1 14.83 28.66 1.37
C SER A 1 14.19 27.66 0.41
N LEU A 2 14.63 27.59 -0.85
CA LEU A 2 14.14 26.62 -1.87
C LEU A 2 14.17 25.16 -1.39
N LEU A 3 15.17 24.82 -0.55
CA LEU A 3 15.30 23.52 0.09
C LEU A 3 14.18 23.21 1.09
N GLU A 4 13.79 24.18 1.92
CA GLU A 4 12.71 24.01 2.90
C GLU A 4 11.35 23.86 2.20
N ALA A 5 11.10 24.66 1.17
CA ALA A 5 9.89 24.53 0.36
C ALA A 5 9.78 23.14 -0.30
N ALA A 6 10.90 22.61 -0.82
CA ALA A 6 10.95 21.26 -1.38
C ALA A 6 10.68 20.18 -0.31
N ILE A 7 11.28 20.30 0.88
CA ILE A 7 11.06 19.37 2.01
C ILE A 7 9.59 19.41 2.47
N ILE A 8 8.96 20.60 2.53
CA ILE A 8 7.56 20.75 2.94
C ILE A 8 6.63 20.07 1.93
N THR A 9 6.82 20.33 0.63
CA THR A 9 6.02 19.70 -0.43
C THR A 9 6.18 18.18 -0.41
N TRP A 10 7.39 17.68 -0.22
CA TRP A 10 7.67 16.27 -0.05
C TRP A 10 7.00 15.66 1.17
N THR A 11 7.10 16.33 2.32
CA THR A 11 6.45 15.88 3.55
C THR A 11 4.94 15.81 3.37
N LYS A 12 4.34 16.76 2.65
CA LYS A 12 2.91 16.73 2.30
C LYS A 12 2.58 15.56 1.37
N GLN A 13 3.36 15.33 0.31
CA GLN A 13 3.14 14.21 -0.61
C GLN A 13 3.22 12.86 0.12
N ILE A 14 4.25 12.67 0.94
CA ILE A 14 4.43 11.45 1.72
C ILE A 14 3.26 11.27 2.70
N LYS A 15 2.89 12.31 3.45
CA LYS A 15 1.75 12.25 4.36
C LYS A 15 0.44 11.95 3.64
N ASN A 16 0.24 12.45 2.42
CA ASN A 16 -0.94 12.14 1.64
C ASN A 16 -0.99 10.66 1.26
N VAL A 17 0.12 10.08 0.80
CA VAL A 17 0.20 8.64 0.47
C VAL A 17 0.03 7.78 1.73
N LEU A 18 0.60 8.20 2.87
CA LEU A 18 0.44 7.49 4.15
C LEU A 18 -0.99 7.56 4.69
N LYS A 19 -1.70 8.67 4.44
CA LYS A 19 -3.11 8.86 4.83
C LYS A 19 -4.11 8.09 3.97
N GLN A 20 -3.70 7.58 2.80
CA GLN A 20 -4.58 6.75 1.98
C GLN A 20 -4.91 5.47 2.75
N ASP A 21 -6.16 5.35 3.15
CA ASP A 21 -6.67 4.18 3.87
C ASP A 21 -7.37 3.26 2.86
N PRO A 22 -6.95 1.99 2.71
CA PRO A 22 -7.69 1.03 1.87
C PRO A 22 -9.17 0.92 2.29
N GLU A 23 -9.48 1.13 3.57
CA GLU A 23 -10.84 1.08 4.08
C GLU A 23 -11.63 2.37 3.82
N SER A 24 -11.06 3.41 3.20
CA SER A 24 -11.78 4.66 2.98
C SER A 24 -13.02 4.50 2.11
N GLU A 25 -12.95 3.63 1.09
CA GLU A 25 -14.09 3.34 0.22
C GLU A 25 -15.16 2.51 0.96
N LEU A 26 -14.75 1.51 1.76
CA LEU A 26 -15.65 0.72 2.60
C LEU A 26 -16.33 1.59 3.67
N LYS A 27 -15.57 2.48 4.33
CA LYS A 27 -16.07 3.45 5.32
C LYS A 27 -16.98 4.50 4.70
N ALA A 28 -16.83 4.79 3.42
CA ALA A 28 -17.73 5.66 2.67
C ALA A 28 -19.04 4.96 2.26
N GLY A 29 -19.25 3.70 2.70
CA GLY A 29 -20.45 2.92 2.39
C GLY A 29 -20.47 2.39 0.95
N ARG A 30 -19.33 2.40 0.25
CA ARG A 30 -19.19 1.77 -1.05
C ARG A 30 -18.83 0.30 -0.86
N HIS A 31 -19.18 -0.52 -1.86
CA HIS A 31 -18.79 -1.92 -1.96
C HIS A 31 -17.65 -2.03 -2.97
N PRO A 32 -16.39 -1.71 -2.60
CA PRO A 32 -15.28 -1.87 -3.52
C PRO A 32 -15.18 -3.33 -3.96
N THR A 33 -15.10 -3.55 -5.27
CA THR A 33 -14.83 -4.89 -5.80
C THR A 33 -13.37 -5.26 -5.56
N PRO A 34 -13.03 -6.55 -5.59
CA PRO A 34 -11.64 -7.01 -5.40
C PRO A 34 -10.64 -6.31 -6.35
N ASP A 35 -11.05 -5.99 -7.58
CA ASP A 35 -10.25 -5.25 -8.55
C ASP A 35 -9.85 -3.86 -8.05
N VAL A 36 -10.76 -3.15 -7.37
CA VAL A 36 -10.51 -1.81 -6.80
C VAL A 36 -9.50 -1.90 -5.68
N GLU A 37 -9.57 -2.93 -4.83
CA GLU A 37 -8.59 -3.12 -3.76
C GLU A 37 -7.20 -3.50 -4.32
N ILE A 38 -7.13 -4.36 -5.33
CA ILE A 38 -5.89 -4.69 -6.03
C ILE A 38 -5.26 -3.42 -6.63
N GLU A 39 -6.04 -2.60 -7.33
CA GLU A 39 -5.56 -1.37 -7.94
C GLU A 39 -5.09 -0.35 -6.88
N PHE A 40 -5.81 -0.21 -5.76
CA PHE A 40 -5.41 0.63 -4.65
C PHE A 40 -4.04 0.24 -4.10
N TRP A 41 -3.84 -1.05 -3.79
CA TRP A 41 -2.57 -1.53 -3.24
C TRP A 41 -1.43 -1.44 -4.25
N LYS A 42 -1.70 -1.70 -5.53
CA LYS A 42 -0.74 -1.50 -6.62
C LYS A 42 -0.28 -0.04 -6.70
N ASN A 43 -1.22 0.90 -6.69
CA ASN A 43 -0.92 2.33 -6.74
C ASN A 43 -0.17 2.80 -5.49
N LYS A 44 -0.60 2.36 -4.30
CA LYS A 44 0.06 2.69 -3.03
C LYS A 44 1.49 2.14 -2.97
N ALA A 45 1.70 0.89 -3.38
CA ALA A 45 3.02 0.27 -3.47
C ALA A 45 3.93 1.02 -4.46
N ASN A 46 3.45 1.32 -5.67
CA ASN A 46 4.21 2.07 -6.68
C ASN A 46 4.61 3.47 -6.20
N ASN A 47 3.69 4.19 -5.56
CA ASN A 47 3.96 5.52 -5.00
C ASN A 47 5.03 5.45 -3.88
N LEU A 48 4.91 4.49 -2.96
CA LEU A 48 5.86 4.32 -1.86
C LEU A 48 7.24 3.85 -2.34
N ASN A 49 7.29 2.96 -3.32
CA ASN A 49 8.55 2.54 -3.96
C ASN A 49 9.22 3.74 -4.67
N SER A 50 8.45 4.54 -5.43
CA SER A 50 8.96 5.74 -6.09
C SER A 50 9.49 6.78 -5.11
N ILE A 51 8.77 7.03 -4.00
CA ILE A 51 9.23 7.92 -2.92
C ILE A 51 10.53 7.38 -2.33
N PHE A 52 10.62 6.08 -2.08
CA PHE A 52 11.81 5.45 -1.53
C PHE A 52 13.03 5.61 -2.45
N GLU A 53 12.87 5.42 -3.76
CA GLU A 53 13.95 5.65 -4.73
C GLU A 53 14.40 7.11 -4.75
N GLN A 54 13.45 8.05 -4.74
CA GLN A 54 13.78 9.46 -4.69
C GLN A 54 14.51 9.83 -3.38
N LEU A 55 14.14 9.23 -2.24
CA LEU A 55 14.83 9.39 -0.95
C LEU A 55 16.29 8.92 -1.03
N GLN A 56 16.57 7.86 -1.78
CA GLN A 56 17.93 7.36 -2.01
C GLN A 56 18.75 8.24 -2.96
N GLY A 57 18.10 9.14 -3.71
CA GLY A 57 18.73 10.02 -4.67
C GLY A 57 19.83 10.92 -4.07
N LYS A 58 20.89 11.18 -4.84
CA LYS A 58 22.03 12.03 -4.43
C LYS A 58 21.60 13.44 -3.98
N ARG A 59 20.51 13.98 -4.52
CA ARG A 59 19.96 15.29 -4.13
C ARG A 59 19.42 15.24 -2.71
N ILE A 60 18.54 14.29 -2.40
CA ILE A 60 17.93 14.16 -1.07
C ILE A 60 18.97 13.79 -0.01
N ARG A 61 19.94 12.92 -0.33
CA ARG A 61 21.08 12.66 0.57
C ARG A 61 21.90 13.90 0.90
N ARG A 62 22.06 14.85 -0.03
CA ARG A 62 22.71 16.14 0.25
C ARG A 62 21.86 17.01 1.17
N VAL A 63 20.54 17.05 0.96
CA VAL A 63 19.61 17.78 1.84
C VAL A 63 19.63 17.21 3.26
N LEU A 64 19.59 15.88 3.38
CA LEU A 64 19.73 15.17 4.66
C LEU A 64 21.01 15.55 5.39
N ARG A 65 22.16 15.53 4.70
CA ARG A 65 23.45 15.91 5.30
C ARG A 65 23.50 17.38 5.72
N ALA A 66 22.91 18.27 4.93
CA ALA A 66 22.82 19.70 5.28
C ALA A 66 21.92 19.92 6.50
N LEU A 67 20.80 19.22 6.60
CA LEU A 67 19.90 19.27 7.77
C LEU A 67 20.57 18.74 9.04
N ASP A 68 21.38 17.68 8.90
CA ASP A 68 22.15 17.07 9.99
C ASP A 68 23.26 18.02 10.49
N GLN A 69 24.03 18.61 9.57
CA GLN A 69 25.04 19.63 9.89
C GLN A 69 24.44 20.88 10.54
N ALA A 70 23.22 21.27 10.15
CA ALA A 70 22.53 22.41 10.73
C ALA A 70 21.96 22.13 12.14
N LYS A 71 22.13 20.91 12.69
CA LYS A 71 21.48 20.42 13.94
C LYS A 71 19.99 20.76 13.98
N SER A 72 19.34 20.71 12.83
CA SER A 72 18.00 21.23 12.67
C SER A 72 16.98 20.26 13.28
N THR A 73 16.00 20.77 14.03
CA THR A 73 14.88 19.98 14.57
C THR A 73 14.07 19.26 13.48
N TYR A 74 14.20 19.68 12.22
CA TYR A 74 13.63 19.01 11.06
C TYR A 74 14.26 17.64 10.75
N CYS A 75 15.50 17.37 11.19
CA CYS A 75 16.18 16.09 10.97
C CYS A 75 15.42 14.93 11.62
N THR A 76 15.00 15.09 12.89
CA THR A 76 14.23 14.07 13.63
C THR A 76 12.87 13.78 12.97
N THR A 77 12.17 14.84 12.55
CA THR A 77 10.87 14.71 11.87
C THR A 77 11.00 14.00 10.53
N PHE A 78 12.05 14.31 9.75
CA PHE A 78 12.29 13.67 8.47
C PHE A 78 12.75 12.22 8.61
N ALA A 79 13.59 11.91 9.60
CA ALA A 79 14.01 10.54 9.90
C ALA A 79 12.81 9.67 10.30
N ARG A 80 11.89 10.21 11.12
CA ARG A 80 10.62 9.55 11.44
C ARG A 80 9.78 9.30 10.19
N LEU A 81 9.64 10.30 9.33
CA LEU A 81 8.90 10.18 8.07
C LEU A 81 9.48 9.08 7.17
N CYS A 82 10.81 8.96 7.08
CA CYS A 82 11.47 7.89 6.32
C CYS A 82 11.14 6.50 6.88
N LYS A 83 11.10 6.36 8.22
CA LYS A 83 10.71 5.10 8.87
C LYS A 83 9.25 4.75 8.58
N GLU A 84 8.36 5.73 8.65
CA GLU A 84 6.93 5.55 8.33
C GLU A 84 6.74 5.13 6.87
N VAL A 85 7.45 5.76 5.92
CA VAL A 85 7.44 5.35 4.50
C VAL A 85 7.94 3.93 4.32
N PHE A 86 9.03 3.55 5.00
CA PHE A 86 9.59 2.21 4.88
C PHE A 86 8.64 1.14 5.43
N ALA A 87 8.01 1.39 6.57
CA ALA A 87 7.01 0.50 7.15
C ALA A 87 5.78 0.36 6.24
N ALA A 88 5.21 1.48 5.77
CA ALA A 88 4.06 1.47 4.86
C ALA A 88 4.39 0.79 3.52
N ARG A 89 5.62 0.95 3.01
CA ARG A 89 6.09 0.29 1.80
C ARG A 89 6.15 -1.22 1.96
N LEU A 90 6.66 -1.70 3.09
CA LEU A 90 6.70 -3.13 3.39
C LEU A 90 5.29 -3.72 3.45
N GLU A 91 4.38 -3.05 4.15
CA GLU A 91 2.97 -3.43 4.19
C GLU A 91 2.35 -3.47 2.78
N ALA A 92 2.50 -2.39 2.00
CA ALA A 92 1.88 -2.30 0.69
C ALA A 92 2.42 -3.37 -0.29
N ASN A 93 3.72 -3.66 -0.26
CA ASN A 93 4.32 -4.70 -1.10
C ASN A 93 3.91 -6.11 -0.66
N ASP A 94 3.80 -6.38 0.65
CA ASP A 94 3.35 -7.68 1.17
C ASP A 94 1.88 -7.93 0.79
N ASN A 95 1.03 -6.94 0.98
CA ASN A 95 -0.38 -7.01 0.58
C ASN A 95 -0.53 -7.20 -0.92
N MET A 96 0.23 -6.45 -1.74
CA MET A 96 0.19 -6.60 -3.19
C MET A 96 0.61 -8.00 -3.63
N LYS A 97 1.60 -8.61 -2.96
CA LYS A 97 2.02 -9.99 -3.26
C LYS A 97 0.89 -10.99 -3.02
N HIS A 98 0.13 -10.83 -1.93
CA HIS A 98 -1.01 -11.68 -1.61
C HIS A 98 -2.22 -11.43 -2.53
N LEU A 99 -2.50 -10.18 -2.85
CA LEU A 99 -3.59 -9.79 -3.74
C LEU A 99 -3.33 -10.23 -5.18
N HIS A 100 -2.07 -10.16 -5.64
CA HIS A 100 -1.70 -10.64 -6.98
C HIS A 100 -1.94 -12.15 -7.14
N THR A 101 -1.78 -12.96 -6.08
CA THR A 101 -2.16 -14.38 -6.13
C THR A 101 -3.67 -14.61 -6.25
N LEU A 102 -4.49 -13.65 -5.82
CA LEU A 102 -5.95 -13.72 -5.96
C LEU A 102 -6.46 -13.13 -7.27
N GLU A 103 -5.72 -12.20 -7.89
CA GLU A 103 -6.07 -11.53 -9.16
C GLU A 103 -6.42 -12.54 -10.27
N ASP A 104 -5.64 -13.61 -10.43
CA ASP A 104 -5.94 -14.66 -11.41
C ASP A 104 -7.25 -15.41 -11.10
N SER A 105 -7.55 -15.60 -9.81
CA SER A 105 -8.80 -16.24 -9.38
C SER A 105 -10.01 -15.34 -9.58
N PHE A 106 -9.88 -14.04 -9.29
CA PHE A 106 -10.93 -13.04 -9.54
C PHE A 106 -11.18 -12.83 -11.03
N ASN A 107 -10.12 -12.81 -11.86
CA ASN A 107 -10.26 -12.75 -13.31
C ASN A 107 -11.01 -13.97 -13.87
N LYS A 108 -10.72 -15.17 -13.35
CA LYS A 108 -11.46 -16.40 -13.71
C LYS A 108 -12.91 -16.36 -13.23
N LEU A 109 -13.19 -15.75 -12.09
CA LEU A 109 -14.56 -15.55 -11.61
C LEU A 109 -15.34 -14.57 -12.52
N ASN A 110 -14.74 -13.44 -12.86
CA ASN A 110 -15.34 -12.42 -13.74
C ASN A 110 -15.51 -12.89 -15.18
N ALA A 111 -14.70 -13.85 -15.66
CA ALA A 111 -14.76 -14.37 -17.04
C ALA A 111 -15.67 -15.59 -17.23
N ASN A 112 -16.16 -16.23 -16.16
CA ASN A 112 -17.02 -17.41 -16.25
C ASN A 112 -18.49 -17.04 -16.01
N ASP A 113 -19.32 -17.20 -17.05
CA ASP A 113 -20.77 -16.98 -16.97
C ASP A 113 -21.54 -18.23 -16.47
N ASP A 114 -20.86 -19.39 -16.35
CA ASP A 114 -21.47 -20.65 -15.90
C ASP A 114 -21.51 -20.74 -14.37
N PHE A 115 -22.68 -20.44 -13.79
CA PHE A 115 -22.95 -20.51 -12.35
C PHE A 115 -22.52 -21.81 -11.64
N PRO A 116 -22.68 -23.03 -12.23
CA PRO A 116 -22.21 -24.26 -11.59
C PRO A 116 -20.68 -24.33 -11.47
N ARG A 117 -19.94 -23.78 -12.44
CA ARG A 117 -18.47 -23.75 -12.44
C ARG A 117 -17.91 -22.72 -11.48
N LEU A 118 -18.66 -21.64 -11.23
CA LEU A 118 -18.31 -20.66 -10.20
C LEU A 118 -18.23 -21.30 -8.80
N GLN A 119 -19.14 -22.23 -8.47
CA GLN A 119 -19.12 -22.96 -7.19
C GLN A 119 -17.82 -23.76 -6.98
N GLU A 120 -17.26 -24.32 -8.04
CA GLU A 120 -15.99 -25.05 -7.98
C GLU A 120 -14.78 -24.14 -7.76
N LEU A 121 -14.87 -22.86 -8.15
CA LEU A 121 -13.82 -21.85 -7.96
C LEU A 121 -13.81 -21.24 -6.54
N PHE A 122 -14.94 -21.22 -5.83
CA PHE A 122 -15.00 -20.67 -4.46
C PHE A 122 -14.15 -21.46 -3.47
N ARG A 123 -14.11 -22.80 -3.57
CA ARG A 123 -13.34 -23.65 -2.65
C ARG A 123 -11.83 -23.35 -2.67
N PRO A 124 -11.14 -23.31 -3.84
CA PRO A 124 -9.75 -22.91 -3.89
C PRO A 124 -9.52 -21.45 -3.51
N MET A 125 -10.42 -20.52 -3.88
CA MET A 125 -10.31 -19.11 -3.47
C MET A 125 -10.36 -18.94 -1.95
N LEU A 126 -11.30 -19.58 -1.26
CA LEU A 126 -11.40 -19.56 0.20
C LEU A 126 -10.16 -20.16 0.86
N HIS A 127 -9.55 -21.19 0.27
CA HIS A 127 -8.28 -21.73 0.76
C HIS A 127 -7.11 -20.75 0.60
N ILE A 128 -7.02 -20.05 -0.54
CA ILE A 128 -5.99 -19.02 -0.76
C ILE A 128 -6.21 -17.85 0.21
N LEU A 129 -7.46 -17.41 0.40
CA LEU A 129 -7.81 -16.38 1.38
C LEU A 129 -7.44 -16.80 2.81
N LEU A 130 -7.71 -18.05 3.20
CA LEU A 130 -7.30 -18.58 4.51
C LEU A 130 -5.77 -18.64 4.67
N LEU A 131 -5.04 -19.00 3.61
CA LEU A 131 -3.59 -19.00 3.59
C LEU A 131 -3.03 -17.58 3.73
N ILE A 132 -3.63 -16.60 3.05
CA ILE A 132 -3.28 -15.18 3.17
C ILE A 132 -3.58 -14.70 4.60
N TRP A 133 -4.73 -15.04 5.17
CA TRP A 133 -5.07 -14.69 6.55
C TRP A 133 -4.06 -15.24 7.56
N LYS A 134 -3.62 -16.49 7.36
CA LYS A 134 -2.69 -17.16 8.27
C LYS A 134 -1.24 -16.70 8.09
N ASN A 135 -0.84 -16.31 6.89
CA ASN A 135 0.56 -16.04 6.54
C ASN A 135 0.88 -14.55 6.34
N SER A 136 -0.13 -13.70 6.10
CA SER A 136 0.09 -12.27 5.96
C SER A 136 0.26 -11.61 7.33
N LYS A 137 1.32 -10.83 7.47
CA LYS A 137 1.58 -10.04 8.67
C LYS A 137 0.74 -8.77 8.74
N TYR A 138 0.24 -8.29 7.59
CA TYR A 138 -0.40 -6.98 7.48
C TYR A 138 -1.82 -7.04 6.90
N TYR A 139 -2.21 -8.14 6.25
CA TYR A 139 -3.55 -8.35 5.69
C TYR A 139 -4.50 -9.12 6.62
N ASN A 140 -4.04 -9.49 7.82
CA ASN A 140 -4.87 -10.14 8.85
C ASN A 140 -5.70 -9.08 9.61
N THR A 141 -6.56 -8.35 8.89
CA THR A 141 -7.56 -7.49 9.52
C THR A 141 -8.95 -7.83 8.99
N PRO A 142 -9.97 -7.95 9.87
CA PRO A 142 -11.33 -8.34 9.46
C PRO A 142 -11.91 -7.42 8.38
N ALA A 143 -11.64 -6.12 8.48
CA ALA A 143 -12.12 -5.12 7.52
C ALA A 143 -11.61 -5.35 6.09
N ARG A 144 -10.37 -5.84 5.92
CA ARG A 144 -9.82 -6.16 4.59
C ARG A 144 -10.33 -7.47 4.01
N PHE A 145 -10.77 -8.39 4.88
CA PHE A 145 -11.40 -9.63 4.45
C PHE A 145 -12.84 -9.41 3.99
N VAL A 146 -13.54 -8.44 4.59
CA VAL A 146 -14.90 -8.05 4.18
C VAL A 146 -14.92 -7.38 2.81
N VAL A 147 -13.84 -6.70 2.40
CA VAL A 147 -13.77 -6.15 1.04
C VAL A 147 -13.63 -7.26 -0.04
N LEU A 148 -13.06 -8.41 0.34
CA LEU A 148 -12.83 -9.54 -0.56
C LEU A 148 -13.98 -10.57 -0.60
N MET A 149 -14.99 -10.43 0.27
CA MET A 149 -16.13 -11.35 0.44
C MET A 149 -17.43 -10.69 -0.03
#